data_AF-A0AAU3EL39-F1
#
_entry.id   AF-A0AAU3EL39-F1
#
_cell.length_a   1.000
_cell.length_b   1.000
_cell.length_c   1.000
_cell.angle_alpha   90.00
_cell.angle_beta   90.00
_cell.angle_gamma   90.00
#
_symmetry.space_group_name_H-M   'P 1'
#
loop_
_entity.id
_entity.type
_entity.pdbx_description
1 polymer ?
#
loop_
_entity_poly.entity_id
_entity_poly.type
_entity_poly.pdbx_seq_one_letter_code
_entity_poly.pdbx_strand_id
1 'polypeptide(L)'
;MAGSGARTAVEWLASVAPDPGACRRAWERDPHGVALLPAGVRWDVLIVPGELGYPTLDVLSRLIDRPGPVLADFGESSMGFFVPPGTAARWIGTGVRGVGNGTWIVVPQPGRASGGVRWLVPPDAEGTLTDPALLEMAMHEAAALRAGDIGDGLV
;
A
#
# COMPACT_ATOMS: atom_id res chain seq x y z
N MET A 1 12.47 -9.49 18.54
CA MET A 1 11.24 -10.22 18.17
C MET A 1 10.68 -9.86 16.78
N ALA A 2 11.44 -9.20 15.89
CA ALA A 2 10.96 -8.84 14.54
C ALA A 2 10.77 -10.04 13.58
N GLY A 3 11.40 -11.18 13.88
CA GLY A 3 11.41 -12.35 12.98
C GLY A 3 10.11 -13.16 12.94
N SER A 4 9.24 -13.09 13.96
CA SER A 4 7.95 -13.80 13.95
C SER A 4 6.88 -13.02 13.18
N GLY A 5 6.76 -11.71 13.41
CA GLY A 5 5.80 -10.84 12.72
C GLY A 5 6.04 -10.79 11.21
N ALA A 6 7.30 -10.68 10.76
CA ALA A 6 7.63 -10.70 9.33
C ALA A 6 7.25 -12.03 8.66
N ARG A 7 7.38 -13.17 9.35
CA ARG A 7 6.97 -14.48 8.83
C ARG A 7 5.45 -14.55 8.65
N THR A 8 4.69 -14.08 9.62
CA THR A 8 3.22 -14.08 9.53
C THR A 8 2.71 -13.11 8.46
N ALA A 9 3.37 -11.95 8.29
CA ALA A 9 3.08 -11.02 7.20
C ALA A 9 3.37 -11.61 5.81
N VAL A 10 4.48 -12.36 5.67
CA VAL A 10 4.80 -13.11 4.44
C VAL A 10 3.75 -14.19 4.16
N GLU A 11 3.29 -14.91 5.18
CA GLU A 11 2.25 -15.94 5.04
C GLU A 11 0.91 -15.33 4.63
N TRP A 12 0.51 -14.22 5.24
CA TRP A 12 -0.68 -13.47 4.86
C TRP A 12 -0.60 -13.00 3.39
N LEU A 13 0.51 -12.37 2.98
CA LEU A 13 0.72 -11.95 1.60
C LEU A 13 0.71 -13.13 0.62
N ALA A 14 1.42 -14.22 0.92
CA ALA A 14 1.48 -15.40 0.06
C ALA A 14 0.12 -16.10 -0.06
N SER A 15 -0.78 -15.95 0.91
CA SER A 15 -2.07 -16.66 0.93
C SER A 15 -3.05 -16.24 -0.17
N VAL A 16 -2.84 -15.11 -0.85
CA VAL A 16 -3.64 -14.75 -2.04
C VAL A 16 -3.10 -15.36 -3.33
N ALA A 17 -1.85 -15.83 -3.34
CA ALA A 17 -1.27 -16.43 -4.52
C ALA A 17 -1.90 -17.82 -4.77
N PRO A 18 -2.12 -18.23 -6.03
CA PRO A 18 -2.61 -19.58 -6.34
C PRO A 18 -1.72 -20.70 -5.80
N ASP A 19 -0.40 -20.46 -5.73
CA ASP A 19 0.58 -21.32 -5.04
C ASP A 19 1.42 -20.45 -4.06
N PRO A 20 1.08 -20.45 -2.75
CA PRO A 20 1.82 -19.70 -1.73
C PRO A 20 3.28 -20.14 -1.61
N GLY A 21 3.59 -21.42 -1.89
CA GLY A 21 4.95 -21.94 -1.88
C GLY A 21 5.79 -21.41 -3.03
N ALA A 22 5.21 -21.31 -4.23
CA ALA A 22 5.85 -20.68 -5.38
C ALA A 22 6.08 -19.19 -5.14
N CYS A 23 5.12 -18.49 -4.52
CA CYS A 23 5.28 -17.08 -4.16
C CYS A 23 6.49 -16.86 -3.23
N ARG A 24 6.66 -17.68 -2.19
CA ARG A 24 7.82 -17.59 -1.31
C ARG A 24 9.14 -17.82 -2.03
N ARG A 25 9.19 -18.85 -2.89
CA ARG A 25 10.37 -19.12 -3.73
C ARG A 25 10.66 -17.98 -4.70
N ALA A 26 9.64 -17.27 -5.19
CA ALA A 26 9.82 -16.11 -6.06
C ALA A 26 10.55 -14.98 -5.31
N TRP A 27 10.11 -14.63 -4.10
CA TRP A 27 10.83 -13.65 -3.25
C TRP A 27 12.28 -14.04 -2.96
N GLU A 28 12.54 -15.33 -2.73
CA GLU A 28 13.89 -15.82 -2.43
C GLU A 28 14.83 -15.78 -3.65
N ARG A 29 14.30 -16.04 -4.85
CA ARG A 29 15.06 -16.13 -6.10
C ARG A 29 15.21 -14.79 -6.81
N ASP A 30 14.25 -13.89 -6.65
CA ASP A 30 14.29 -12.57 -7.28
C ASP A 30 15.39 -11.71 -6.62
N PRO A 31 16.37 -11.20 -7.39
CA PRO A 31 17.45 -10.37 -6.85
C PRO A 31 16.95 -9.09 -6.15
N HIS A 32 15.77 -8.59 -6.54
CA HIS A 32 15.13 -7.43 -5.94
C HIS A 32 14.21 -7.81 -4.78
N GLY A 33 14.05 -9.10 -4.46
CA GLY A 33 13.22 -9.57 -3.35
C GLY A 33 11.74 -9.24 -3.51
N VAL A 34 11.22 -9.25 -4.74
CA VAL A 34 9.80 -9.00 -5.03
C VAL A 34 9.09 -10.24 -5.58
N ALA A 35 7.76 -10.26 -5.45
CA ALA A 35 6.89 -11.27 -6.06
C ALA A 35 5.63 -10.60 -6.60
N LEU A 36 5.03 -11.21 -7.62
CA LEU A 36 3.73 -10.78 -8.14
C LEU A 36 2.61 -11.44 -7.34
N LEU A 37 1.71 -10.63 -6.80
CA LEU A 37 0.53 -11.08 -6.05
C LEU A 37 -0.77 -10.60 -6.70
N PRO A 38 -1.82 -11.43 -6.74
CA PRO A 38 -3.10 -11.02 -7.28
C PRO A 38 -3.81 -10.04 -6.32
N ALA A 39 -4.36 -8.97 -6.87
CA ALA A 39 -5.32 -8.10 -6.19
C ALA A 39 -6.76 -8.62 -6.39
N GLY A 40 -7.69 -8.13 -5.58
CA GLY A 40 -9.11 -8.50 -5.60
C GLY A 40 -9.47 -9.80 -4.88
N VAL A 41 -8.50 -10.48 -4.27
CA VAL A 41 -8.76 -11.72 -3.49
C VAL A 41 -9.01 -11.38 -2.02
N ARG A 42 -8.00 -10.85 -1.33
CA ARG A 42 -8.10 -10.38 0.06
C ARG A 42 -7.96 -8.87 0.20
N TRP A 43 -7.47 -8.19 -0.82
CA TRP A 43 -7.28 -6.75 -0.85
C TRP A 43 -7.34 -6.25 -2.29
N ASP A 44 -7.79 -5.02 -2.44
CA ASP A 44 -7.47 -4.18 -3.59
C ASP A 44 -6.33 -3.22 -3.20
N VAL A 45 -5.75 -2.54 -4.18
CA VAL A 45 -4.79 -1.46 -3.95
C VAL A 45 -5.26 -0.19 -4.64
N LEU A 46 -5.24 0.92 -3.92
CA LEU A 46 -5.42 2.26 -4.49
C LEU A 46 -4.04 2.91 -4.65
N ILE A 47 -3.71 3.26 -5.89
CA ILE A 47 -2.44 3.88 -6.24
C ILE A 47 -2.64 5.39 -6.30
N VAL A 48 -1.96 6.10 -5.43
CA VAL A 48 -2.04 7.55 -5.24
C VAL A 48 -0.70 8.18 -5.65
N PRO A 49 -0.67 9.31 -6.37
CA PRO A 49 0.57 10.03 -6.65
C PRO A 49 1.30 10.40 -5.37
N GLY A 50 2.63 10.31 -5.35
CA GLY A 50 3.42 10.49 -4.14
C GLY A 50 3.20 11.85 -3.47
N GLU A 51 3.05 12.91 -4.27
CA GLU A 51 2.79 14.25 -3.75
C GLU A 51 1.51 14.35 -2.89
N LEU A 52 0.50 13.52 -3.17
CA LEU A 52 -0.71 13.42 -2.37
C LEU A 52 -0.62 12.29 -1.33
N GLY A 53 0.02 11.17 -1.71
CA GLY A 53 0.12 9.95 -0.90
C GLY A 53 0.88 10.14 0.40
N TYR A 54 2.04 10.83 0.39
CA TYR A 54 2.82 11.07 1.61
C TYR A 54 2.06 11.89 2.65
N PRO A 55 1.49 13.07 2.32
CA PRO A 55 0.65 13.81 3.27
C PRO A 55 -0.60 13.03 3.70
N THR A 56 -1.21 12.25 2.79
CA THR A 56 -2.34 11.38 3.14
C THR A 56 -1.97 10.37 4.22
N LEU A 57 -0.81 9.72 4.08
CA LEU A 57 -0.30 8.77 5.08
C LEU A 57 0.00 9.46 6.42
N ASP A 58 0.54 10.68 6.40
CA ASP A 58 0.77 11.47 7.62
C ASP A 58 -0.55 11.80 8.34
N VAL A 59 -1.59 12.25 7.60
CA VAL A 59 -2.93 12.47 8.17
C VAL A 59 -3.51 11.17 8.74
N LEU A 60 -3.47 10.07 7.98
CA LEU A 60 -3.95 8.77 8.46
C LEU A 60 -3.25 8.34 9.76
N SER A 61 -1.92 8.49 9.82
CA SER A 61 -1.13 8.08 10.99
C SER A 61 -1.43 8.90 12.25
N ARG A 62 -2.07 10.06 12.11
CA ARG A 62 -2.56 10.87 13.24
C ARG A 62 -3.98 10.49 13.67
N LEU A 63 -4.76 9.89 12.77
CA LEU A 63 -6.15 9.49 13.02
C LEU A 63 -6.25 8.07 13.60
N ILE A 64 -5.32 7.18 13.22
CA ILE A 64 -5.32 5.77 13.61
C ILE A 64 -3.93 5.31 14.04
N ASP A 65 -3.87 4.52 15.11
CA ASP A 65 -2.61 3.97 15.64
C ASP A 65 -1.98 2.92 14.71
N ARG A 66 -2.82 2.27 13.89
CA ARG A 66 -2.42 1.14 13.04
C ARG A 66 -3.02 1.29 11.63
N PRO A 67 -2.39 2.08 10.75
CA PRO A 67 -2.76 2.11 9.35
C PRO A 67 -2.51 0.75 8.68
N GLY A 68 -3.28 0.47 7.63
CA GLY A 68 -3.07 -0.72 6.80
C GLY A 68 -1.76 -0.63 5.99
N PRO A 69 -1.40 -1.71 5.29
CA PRO A 69 -0.16 -1.78 4.52
C PRO A 69 -0.10 -0.71 3.44
N VAL A 70 1.08 -0.08 3.31
CA VAL A 70 1.36 0.95 2.30
C VAL A 70 2.69 0.66 1.61
N LEU A 71 2.65 0.59 0.29
CA LEU A 71 3.82 0.52 -0.58
C LEU A 71 4.17 1.91 -1.11
N ALA A 72 5.45 2.14 -1.37
CA ALA A 72 5.93 3.25 -2.18
C ALA A 72 6.87 2.72 -3.27
N ASP A 73 6.76 3.30 -4.47
CA ASP A 73 7.69 3.03 -5.55
C ASP A 73 9.06 3.70 -5.31
N PHE A 74 10.05 3.24 -6.09
CA PHE A 74 11.34 3.90 -6.14
C PHE A 74 11.24 5.17 -6.98
N GLY A 75 11.58 6.32 -6.39
CA GLY A 75 11.35 7.65 -6.95
C GLY A 75 10.26 8.44 -6.25
N GLU A 76 9.53 7.81 -5.30
CA GLU A 76 8.51 8.47 -4.49
C GLU A 76 7.38 9.08 -5.34
N SER A 77 7.18 8.55 -6.55
CA SER A 77 6.19 9.04 -7.51
C SER A 77 4.80 8.48 -7.25
N SER A 78 4.71 7.32 -6.59
CA SER A 78 3.42 6.74 -6.25
C SER A 78 3.45 5.89 -4.98
N MET A 79 2.30 5.86 -4.32
CA MET A 79 2.01 5.03 -3.17
C MET A 79 0.86 4.08 -3.44
N GLY A 80 0.93 2.85 -2.91
CA GLY A 80 -0.14 1.88 -2.95
C GLY A 80 -0.70 1.58 -1.56
N PHE A 81 -1.95 1.97 -1.32
CA PHE A 81 -2.68 1.69 -0.08
C PHE A 81 -3.51 0.41 -0.24
N PHE A 82 -3.31 -0.54 0.66
CA PHE A 82 -4.06 -1.79 0.68
C PHE A 82 -5.41 -1.57 1.35
N VAL A 83 -6.49 -1.90 0.64
CA VAL A 83 -7.88 -1.65 1.05
C VAL A 83 -8.72 -2.91 0.86
N PRO A 84 -9.91 -3.03 1.49
CA PRO A 84 -10.80 -4.17 1.30
C PRO A 84 -11.12 -4.46 -0.18
N PRO A 85 -11.31 -5.74 -0.55
CA PRO A 85 -11.56 -6.12 -1.94
C PRO A 85 -12.89 -5.57 -2.45
N GLY A 86 -12.91 -5.19 -3.73
CA GLY A 86 -14.06 -4.53 -4.37
C GLY A 86 -14.12 -3.01 -4.16
N THR A 87 -13.15 -2.42 -3.45
CA THR A 87 -12.99 -0.97 -3.32
C THR A 87 -12.54 -0.34 -4.64
N ALA A 88 -11.56 -0.94 -5.32
CA ALA A 88 -11.02 -0.39 -6.56
C ALA A 88 -12.08 -0.25 -7.65
N ALA A 89 -13.04 -1.18 -7.71
CA ALA A 89 -14.15 -1.14 -8.68
C ALA A 89 -15.19 -0.06 -8.39
N ARG A 90 -15.23 0.47 -7.15
CA ARG A 90 -16.21 1.46 -6.69
C ARG A 90 -15.60 2.83 -6.43
N TRP A 91 -14.30 2.97 -6.62
CA TRP A 91 -13.57 4.20 -6.34
C TRP A 91 -13.88 5.26 -7.41
N ILE A 92 -14.28 6.46 -6.98
CA ILE A 92 -14.70 7.56 -7.88
C ILE A 92 -13.71 8.74 -7.82
N GLY A 93 -12.70 8.71 -6.95
CA GLY A 93 -11.72 9.79 -6.81
C GLY A 93 -10.77 9.91 -8.01
N THR A 94 -10.63 11.13 -8.53
CA THR A 94 -9.72 11.45 -9.65
C THR A 94 -8.26 11.34 -9.24
N GLY A 95 -7.38 10.98 -10.18
CA GLY A 95 -5.94 10.90 -9.91
C GLY A 95 -5.52 9.66 -9.10
N VAL A 96 -6.47 8.84 -8.65
CA VAL A 96 -6.22 7.56 -7.97
C VAL A 96 -6.49 6.42 -8.94
N ARG A 97 -5.56 5.47 -9.04
CA ARG A 97 -5.72 4.27 -9.87
C ARG A 97 -6.06 3.06 -8.99
N GLY A 98 -7.23 2.47 -9.20
CA GLY A 98 -7.64 1.24 -8.55
C GLY A 98 -7.00 -0.01 -9.18
N VAL A 99 -6.57 -0.94 -8.33
CA VAL A 99 -5.99 -2.23 -8.69
C VAL A 99 -6.75 -3.32 -7.93
N GLY A 100 -7.64 -4.03 -8.64
CA GLY A 100 -8.55 -5.01 -8.04
C GLY A 100 -8.54 -6.35 -8.76
N ASN A 101 -9.68 -7.04 -8.77
CA ASN A 101 -9.78 -8.39 -9.32
C ASN A 101 -9.23 -8.52 -10.75
N GLY A 102 -8.51 -9.61 -11.01
CA GLY A 102 -7.89 -9.90 -12.31
C GLY A 102 -6.58 -9.15 -12.59
N THR A 103 -6.09 -8.35 -11.62
CA THR A 103 -4.82 -7.62 -11.75
C THR A 103 -3.78 -8.12 -10.75
N TRP A 104 -2.51 -7.86 -11.04
CA TRP A 104 -1.37 -8.27 -10.23
C TRP A 104 -0.55 -7.06 -9.82
N ILE A 105 0.01 -7.10 -8.61
CA ILE A 105 0.89 -6.08 -8.05
C ILE A 105 2.27 -6.66 -7.74
N VAL A 106 3.30 -5.83 -7.88
CA VAL A 106 4.65 -6.15 -7.41
C VAL A 106 4.73 -5.86 -5.92
N VAL A 107 5.02 -6.89 -5.12
CA VAL A 107 5.06 -6.79 -3.67
C VAL A 107 6.45 -7.18 -3.17
N PRO A 108 7.16 -6.28 -2.46
CA PRO A 108 8.44 -6.61 -1.84
C PRO A 108 8.25 -7.52 -0.62
N GLN A 109 9.23 -8.37 -0.36
CA GLN A 109 9.24 -9.18 0.85
C GLN A 109 9.27 -8.28 2.11
N PRO A 110 8.32 -8.43 3.06
CA PRO A 110 8.36 -7.70 4.32
C PRO A 110 9.69 -7.89 5.06
N GLY A 111 10.25 -6.80 5.57
CA GLY A 111 11.50 -6.82 6.34
C GLY A 111 12.78 -6.90 5.50
N ARG A 112 12.70 -6.88 4.17
CA ARG A 112 13.87 -6.80 3.28
C ARG A 112 13.81 -5.52 2.46
N ALA A 113 14.95 -4.82 2.35
CA ALA A 113 15.07 -3.71 1.42
C ALA A 113 15.04 -4.24 -0.02
N SER A 114 14.15 -3.68 -0.84
CA SER A 114 14.03 -3.97 -2.27
C SER A 114 14.34 -2.70 -3.07
N GLY A 115 14.98 -2.87 -4.23
CA GLY A 115 15.45 -1.75 -5.05
C GLY A 115 14.37 -1.02 -5.84
N GLY A 116 13.16 -1.57 -5.97
CA GLY A 116 12.11 -1.01 -6.85
C GLY A 116 10.82 -0.57 -6.15
N VAL A 117 10.46 -1.22 -5.04
CA VAL A 117 9.26 -0.90 -4.24
C VAL A 117 9.59 -1.20 -2.78
N ARG A 118 9.12 -0.38 -1.84
CA ARG A 118 9.35 -0.60 -0.40
C ARG A 118 8.05 -0.48 0.39
N TRP A 119 8.02 -1.15 1.54
CA TRP A 119 6.99 -0.94 2.55
C TRP A 119 7.28 0.36 3.30
N LEU A 120 6.30 1.26 3.33
CA LEU A 120 6.28 2.38 4.29
C LEU A 120 5.55 1.97 5.56
N VAL A 121 4.44 1.27 5.39
CA VAL A 121 3.74 0.56 6.46
C VAL A 121 3.73 -0.92 6.07
N PRO A 122 4.48 -1.79 6.75
CA PRO A 122 4.47 -3.22 6.45
C PRO A 122 3.12 -3.84 6.87
N PRO A 123 2.68 -4.91 6.20
CA PRO A 123 1.51 -5.65 6.65
C PRO A 123 1.73 -6.22 8.04
N ASP A 124 0.67 -6.20 8.84
CA ASP A 124 0.62 -6.89 10.12
C ASP A 124 0.29 -8.39 9.93
N ALA A 125 0.30 -9.12 11.03
CA ALA A 125 -0.01 -10.55 11.03
C ALA A 125 -1.52 -10.80 10.90
N GLU A 126 -2.33 -9.81 11.22
CA GLU A 126 -3.79 -9.84 11.34
C GLU A 126 -4.50 -9.53 10.02
N GLY A 127 -3.78 -8.94 9.05
CA GLY A 127 -4.32 -8.54 7.77
C GLY A 127 -5.15 -7.27 7.83
N THR A 128 -4.77 -6.33 8.68
CA THR A 128 -5.42 -5.01 8.78
C THR A 128 -5.33 -4.30 7.43
N LEU A 129 -6.46 -3.82 6.92
CA LEU A 129 -6.53 -3.06 5.67
C LEU A 129 -6.96 -1.62 5.99
N THR A 130 -6.57 -0.69 5.14
CA THR A 130 -6.97 0.71 5.27
C THR A 130 -8.45 0.85 4.94
N ASP A 131 -9.22 1.46 5.85
CA ASP A 131 -10.63 1.79 5.60
C ASP A 131 -10.72 2.80 4.43
N PRO A 132 -11.46 2.49 3.34
CA PRO A 132 -11.58 3.38 2.20
C PRO A 132 -12.14 4.76 2.55
N ALA A 133 -13.05 4.86 3.52
CA ALA A 133 -13.65 6.14 3.92
C ALA A 133 -12.65 7.01 4.68
N LEU A 134 -11.83 6.41 5.56
CA LEU A 134 -10.74 7.12 6.23
C LEU A 134 -9.66 7.56 5.25
N LEU A 135 -9.32 6.70 4.28
CA LEU A 135 -8.37 7.04 3.24
C LEU A 135 -8.86 8.22 2.40
N GLU A 136 -10.13 8.22 1.99
CA GLU A 136 -10.75 9.33 1.25
C GLU A 136 -10.72 10.64 2.05
N MET A 137 -11.11 10.59 3.32
CA MET A 137 -11.04 11.74 4.22
C MET A 137 -9.60 12.28 4.32
N ALA A 138 -8.62 11.40 4.56
CA ALA A 138 -7.23 11.80 4.70
C ALA A 138 -6.65 12.39 3.40
N MET A 139 -7.08 11.90 2.23
CA MET A 139 -6.71 12.50 0.95
C MET A 139 -7.31 13.90 0.77
N HIS A 140 -8.56 14.12 1.17
CA HIS A 140 -9.18 15.44 1.12
C HIS A 140 -8.46 16.44 2.05
N GLU A 141 -8.15 16.03 3.27
CA GLU A 141 -7.39 16.86 4.22
C GLU A 141 -5.98 17.18 3.69
N ALA A 142 -5.27 16.16 3.19
CA ALA A 142 -3.96 16.32 2.56
C ALA A 142 -4.00 17.30 1.38
N ALA A 143 -5.02 17.23 0.53
CA ALA A 143 -5.20 18.15 -0.59
C ALA A 143 -5.46 19.59 -0.11
N ALA A 144 -6.26 19.76 0.94
CA ALA A 144 -6.56 21.08 1.52
C ALA A 144 -5.31 21.74 2.13
N LEU A 145 -4.51 20.99 2.90
CA LEU A 145 -3.25 21.46 3.46
C LEU A 145 -2.28 21.91 2.35
N ARG A 146 -2.15 21.11 1.30
CA ARG A 146 -1.30 21.46 0.14
C ARG A 146 -1.77 22.72 -0.59
N ALA A 147 -3.08 22.94 -0.69
CA ALA A 147 -3.62 24.15 -1.29
C ALA A 147 -3.34 25.40 -0.44
N GLY A 148 -3.35 25.26 0.89
CA GLY A 148 -2.97 26.32 1.83
C GLY A 148 -1.50 26.72 1.74
N ASP A 149 -0.59 25.74 1.70
CA ASP A 149 0.86 25.98 1.60
C ASP A 149 1.26 26.72 0.30
N ILE A 150 0.55 26.44 -0.80
CA ILE A 150 0.76 27.15 -2.08
C ILE A 150 0.30 28.61 -1.99
N GLY A 151 -0.71 28.89 -1.17
CA GLY A 151 -1.22 30.25 -0.93
C GLY A 151 -0.27 31.12 -0.10
N ASP A 152 0.39 30.53 0.90
CA ASP A 152 1.29 31.24 1.81
C ASP A 152 2.71 31.45 1.24
N GLY A 153 3.07 30.75 0.16
CA GLY A 153 4.37 30.90 -0.53
C GLY A 153 4.45 32.04 -1.57
N LEU A 154 3.35 32.78 -1.78
CA LEU A 154 3.24 33.84 -2.79
C LEU A 154 3.02 35.25 -2.20
N VAL A 155 3.22 35.43 -0.89
CA VAL A 155 3.08 36.73 -0.18
C VAL A 155 4.39 37.28 0.34
#